data_AF-A0AAV3PZP4-F1
#
_entry.id   AF-A0AAV3PZP4-F1
#
_cell.length_a   1.000
_cell.length_b   1.000
_cell.length_c   1.000
_cell.angle_alpha   90.00
_cell.angle_beta   90.00
_cell.angle_gamma   90.00
#
_symmetry.space_group_name_H-M   'P 1'
#
loop_
_entity.id
_entity.type
_entity.pdbx_description
1 polymer ?
#
loop_
_entity_poly.entity_id
_entity_poly.type
_entity_poly.pdbx_seq_one_letter_code
_entity_poly.pdbx_strand_id
1 'polypeptide(L)'
;MLLLRRFIVALNLQVVPEIRTEMGHPLRLLVIEQITSLHPCLVVFDRYHNRKNIEYYAEKVGFCHMVRINENGEAETIHGRRSLFSASSTPLVSPSLATPHI
;
A
#
# COMPACT_ATOMS: atom_id res chain seq x y z
N MET A 1 3.94 27.60 5.68
CA MET A 1 3.19 26.73 4.74
C MET A 1 2.85 25.43 5.45
N LEU A 2 1.60 25.28 5.89
CA LEU A 2 1.10 24.03 6.49
C LEU A 2 0.95 22.99 5.36
N LEU A 3 1.79 21.95 5.40
CA LEU A 3 1.73 20.83 4.46
C LEU A 3 0.54 19.93 4.85
N LEU A 4 -0.68 20.32 4.46
CA LEU A 4 -1.81 19.40 4.46
C LEU A 4 -1.46 18.27 3.48
N ARG A 5 -1.26 17.05 3.97
CA ARG A 5 -1.09 15.92 3.08
C ARG A 5 -2.21 14.91 3.32
N ARG A 6 -3.14 14.87 2.38
CA ARG A 6 -4.31 13.98 2.45
C ARG A 6 -3.90 12.59 1.98
N PHE A 7 -4.32 11.55 2.67
CA PHE A 7 -4.20 10.18 2.17
C PHE A 7 -5.50 9.45 2.41
N ILE A 8 -5.84 8.56 1.48
CA ILE A 8 -7.01 7.70 1.56
C ILE A 8 -6.59 6.40 2.20
N VAL A 9 -7.33 5.98 3.22
CA VAL A 9 -7.16 4.71 3.92
C VAL A 9 -8.33 3.80 3.52
N ALA A 10 -8.02 2.62 3.01
CA ALA A 10 -9.02 1.59 2.68
C ALA A 10 -8.81 0.37 3.59
N LEU A 11 -9.79 0.13 4.47
CA LEU A 11 -9.76 -0.95 5.46
C LEU A 11 -10.12 -2.31 4.84
N ASN A 12 -10.96 -2.34 3.79
CA ASN A 12 -11.33 -3.52 3.00
C ASN A 12 -11.90 -3.11 1.64
N LEU A 13 -11.81 -3.98 0.61
CA LEU A 13 -12.34 -3.71 -0.75
C LEU A 13 -13.88 -3.54 -0.80
N GLN A 14 -14.59 -3.89 0.27
CA GLN A 14 -16.04 -3.71 0.43
C GLN A 14 -16.41 -2.54 1.38
N VAL A 15 -15.43 -1.76 1.85
CA VAL A 15 -15.63 -0.67 2.81
C VAL A 15 -15.38 0.68 2.13
N VAL A 16 -16.14 1.70 2.57
CA VAL A 16 -16.02 3.08 2.08
C VAL A 16 -14.63 3.63 2.44
N PRO A 17 -13.85 4.14 1.46
CA PRO A 17 -12.55 4.74 1.73
C PRO A 17 -12.69 5.97 2.63
N GLU A 18 -11.80 6.11 3.62
CA GLU A 18 -11.76 7.26 4.53
C GLU A 18 -10.60 8.19 4.14
N ILE A 19 -10.87 9.48 4.00
CA ILE A 19 -9.82 10.49 3.75
C ILE A 19 -9.30 10.98 5.11
N ARG A 20 -8.01 10.80 5.36
CA ARG A 20 -7.33 11.31 6.56
C ARG A 20 -6.30 12.37 6.22
N THR A 21 -6.09 13.28 7.16
CA THR A 21 -5.14 14.39 7.04
C THR A 21 -4.39 14.53 8.35
N GLU A 22 -3.07 14.40 8.31
CA GLU A 22 -2.23 14.59 9.49
C GLU A 22 -1.54 15.94 9.45
N MET A 23 -1.53 16.62 10.60
CA MET A 23 -0.81 17.87 10.81
C MET A 23 0.01 17.74 12.10
N GLY A 24 1.27 18.18 12.07
CA GLY A 24 2.12 18.18 13.26
C GLY A 24 3.59 17.89 12.97
N HIS A 25 4.40 17.84 14.02
CA HIS A 25 5.82 17.52 13.95
C HIS A 25 6.20 16.50 15.03
N PRO A 26 6.98 15.44 14.69
CA PRO A 26 7.41 15.09 13.35
C PRO A 26 6.32 14.33 12.56
N LEU A 27 5.91 14.89 11.41
CA LEU A 27 4.83 14.36 10.57
C LEU A 27 5.01 12.87 10.20
N ARG A 28 6.25 12.42 10.03
CA ARG A 28 6.53 11.02 9.67
C ARG A 28 6.07 10.03 10.73
N LEU A 29 6.19 10.37 12.01
CA LEU A 29 5.78 9.48 13.10
C LEU A 29 4.26 9.44 13.24
N LEU A 30 3.59 10.60 13.14
CA LEU A 30 2.14 10.70 13.20
C LEU A 30 1.46 9.87 12.11
N VAL A 31 1.97 9.95 10.88
CA VAL A 31 1.43 9.15 9.76
C VAL A 31 1.62 7.66 9.99
N ILE A 32 2.77 7.22 10.53
CA ILE A 32 2.98 5.81 10.89
C ILE A 32 1.99 5.38 11.95
N GLU A 33 1.87 6.13 13.05
CA GLU A 33 0.98 5.83 14.17
C GLU A 33 -0.47 5.64 13.71
N GLN A 34 -0.95 6.51 12.82
CA GLN A 34 -2.29 6.42 12.23
C GLN A 34 -2.46 5.17 11.37
N ILE A 35 -1.51 4.90 10.46
CA ILE A 35 -1.57 3.70 9.62
C ILE A 35 -1.54 2.45 10.50
N THR A 36 -0.67 2.40 11.51
CA THR A 36 -0.58 1.26 12.43
C THR A 36 -1.82 1.10 13.29
N SER A 37 -2.47 2.18 13.72
CA SER A 37 -3.67 2.11 14.54
C SER A 37 -4.86 1.58 13.76
N LEU A 38 -4.97 1.96 12.49
CA LEU A 38 -6.09 1.59 11.62
C LEU A 38 -5.96 0.20 11.00
N HIS A 39 -4.75 -0.36 10.94
CA HIS A 39 -4.45 -1.63 10.28
C HIS A 39 -5.09 -1.76 8.87
N PRO A 40 -4.88 -0.78 7.96
CA PRO A 40 -5.51 -0.84 6.65
C PRO A 40 -4.86 -1.87 5.74
N CYS A 41 -5.63 -2.38 4.78
CA CYS A 41 -5.11 -3.21 3.69
C CYS A 41 -4.38 -2.36 2.64
N LEU A 42 -4.87 -1.14 2.39
CA LEU A 42 -4.33 -0.23 1.37
C LEU A 42 -4.32 1.23 1.85
N VAL A 43 -3.21 1.91 1.58
CA VAL A 43 -3.05 3.36 1.79
C VAL A 43 -2.69 4.02 0.46
N VAL A 44 -3.47 5.04 0.08
CA VAL A 44 -3.28 5.81 -1.15
C VAL A 44 -2.83 7.22 -0.78
N PHE A 45 -1.65 7.60 -1.24
CA PHE A 45 -1.12 8.94 -1.09
C PHE A 45 -1.41 9.78 -2.33
N ASP A 46 -1.81 11.04 -2.14
CA ASP A 46 -1.94 11.98 -3.24
C ASP A 46 -0.59 12.30 -3.92
N ARG A 47 -0.65 12.95 -5.09
CA ARG A 47 0.52 13.32 -5.88
C ARG A 47 1.50 14.27 -5.20
N TYR A 48 1.05 15.02 -4.19
CA TYR A 48 1.86 16.02 -3.48
C TYR A 48 2.68 15.41 -2.34
N HIS A 49 2.44 14.15 -1.99
CA HIS A 49 3.30 13.44 -1.05
C HIS A 49 4.68 13.14 -1.65
N ASN A 50 5.71 13.46 -0.88
CA ASN A 50 7.08 13.12 -1.23
C ASN A 50 7.30 11.60 -1.16
N ARG A 51 7.76 11.02 -2.28
CA ARG A 51 8.04 9.58 -2.42
C ARG A 51 8.92 9.00 -1.31
N LYS A 52 9.99 9.70 -0.90
CA LYS A 52 10.90 9.23 0.16
C LYS A 52 10.22 9.07 1.52
N ASN A 53 9.18 9.87 1.78
CA ASN A 53 8.39 9.70 3.01
C ASN A 53 7.54 8.43 2.92
N ILE A 54 6.94 8.15 1.76
CA ILE A 54 6.10 6.97 1.56
C ILE A 54 6.96 5.70 1.62
N GLU A 55 8.15 5.71 1.03
CA GLU A 55 9.12 4.61 1.16
C GLU A 55 9.50 4.37 2.63
N TYR A 56 9.71 5.44 3.41
CA TYR A 56 9.94 5.35 4.84
C TYR A 56 8.73 4.75 5.59
N TYR A 57 7.50 5.12 5.24
CA TYR A 57 6.29 4.52 5.81
C TYR A 57 6.18 3.03 5.47
N ALA A 58 6.42 2.68 4.20
CA ALA A 58 6.35 1.30 3.72
C ALA A 58 7.40 0.41 4.42
N GLU A 59 8.60 0.92 4.67
CA GLU A 59 9.65 0.20 5.42
C GLU A 59 9.26 -0.01 6.89
N LYS A 60 8.60 0.97 7.52
CA LYS A 60 8.24 0.92 8.94
C LYS A 60 6.96 0.13 9.24
N VAL A 61 5.95 0.27 8.40
CA VAL A 61 4.64 -0.37 8.58
C VAL A 61 4.69 -1.84 8.16
N GLY A 62 5.20 -2.13 6.96
CA GLY A 62 5.48 -3.49 6.49
C GLY A 62 4.29 -4.43 6.26
N PHE A 63 3.07 -4.11 6.72
CA PHE A 63 1.90 -4.98 6.61
C PHE A 63 0.84 -4.53 5.58
N CYS A 64 0.88 -3.29 5.09
CA CYS A 64 -0.14 -2.76 4.18
C CYS A 64 0.44 -2.37 2.82
N HIS A 65 -0.40 -2.45 1.78
CA HIS A 65 -0.04 -1.92 0.46
C HIS A 65 -0.06 -0.40 0.49
N MET A 66 0.95 0.23 -0.10
CA MET A 66 1.03 1.68 -0.23
C MET A 66 1.15 2.05 -1.70
N VAL A 67 0.29 2.97 -2.14
CA VAL A 67 0.33 3.49 -3.51
C VAL A 67 0.38 5.01 -3.47
N ARG A 68 1.00 5.61 -4.48
CA ARG A 68 1.01 7.06 -4.69
C ARG A 68 0.36 7.36 -6.03
N ILE A 69 -0.51 8.35 -6.08
CA ILE A 69 -1.02 8.85 -7.36
C ILE A 69 0.07 9.68 -8.04
N ASN A 70 0.45 9.33 -9.26
CA ASN A 70 1.46 10.05 -10.04
C ASN A 70 0.86 11.32 -10.69
N GLU A 71 1.67 12.05 -11.47
CA GLU A 71 1.22 13.29 -12.13
C GLU A 71 0.14 13.06 -13.19
N ASN A 72 0.13 11.86 -13.78
CA ASN A 72 -0.84 11.43 -14.78
C ASN A 72 -2.16 10.95 -14.15
N GLY A 73 -2.25 10.91 -12.81
CA GLY A 73 -3.42 10.40 -12.09
C GLY A 73 -3.44 8.89 -11.92
N GLU A 74 -2.38 8.18 -12.27
CA GLU A 74 -2.28 6.72 -12.15
C GLU A 74 -1.69 6.32 -10.78
N ALA A 75 -2.07 5.14 -10.29
CA ALA A 75 -1.57 4.61 -9.03
C ALA A 75 -0.22 3.90 -9.22
N GLU A 76 0.82 4.40 -8.55
CA GLU A 76 2.14 3.80 -8.49
C GLU A 76 2.34 3.07 -7.14
N THR A 77 2.59 1.76 -7.18
CA THR A 77 2.82 0.96 -5.97
C THR A 77 4.21 1.19 -5.39
N ILE A 78 4.27 1.53 -4.11
CA ILE A 78 5.52 1.70 -3.36
C ILE A 78 5.78 0.45 -2.53
N HIS A 79 6.90 -0.20 -2.81
CA HIS A 79 7.29 -1.43 -2.14
C HIS A 79 8.21 -1.13 -0.95
N GLY A 80 7.83 -1.60 0.23
CA GLY A 80 8.74 -1.68 1.38
C GLY A 80 9.65 -2.91 1.28
N ARG A 81 10.74 -2.93 2.06
CA ARG A 81 11.69 -4.06 2.13
C ARG A 81 11.05 -5.41 2.52
N ARG A 82 9.84 -5.38 3.12
CA ARG A 82 9.09 -6.55 3.59
C ARG A 82 7.75 -6.71 2.86
N SER A 83 7.74 -6.59 1.53
CA SER A 83 6.59 -7.10 0.77
C SER A 83 6.57 -8.64 0.85
N LEU A 84 6.10 -9.17 1.98
CA LEU A 84 5.86 -10.60 2.21
C LEU A 84 4.71 -11.15 1.35
N PHE A 85 4.06 -10.28 0.59
CA PHE A 85 3.03 -10.61 -0.40
C PHE A 85 3.54 -10.46 -1.84
N SER A 86 4.85 -10.57 -2.07
CA SER A 86 5.35 -10.86 -3.42
C SER A 86 4.82 -12.23 -3.80
N ALA A 87 3.79 -12.22 -4.63
CA ALA A 87 3.12 -13.40 -5.15
C ALA A 87 4.16 -14.44 -5.58
N SER A 88 4.08 -15.62 -4.98
CA SER A 88 4.67 -16.82 -5.55
C SER A 88 4.12 -16.98 -6.96
N SER A 89 4.95 -16.67 -7.94
CA SER A 89 4.81 -17.13 -9.31
C SER A 89 4.94 -18.65 -9.31
N THR A 90 3.84 -19.36 -9.08
CA THR A 90 3.77 -20.79 -9.41
C THR A 90 3.59 -20.91 -10.92
N PRO A 91 4.52 -21.54 -11.66
CA PRO A 91 4.29 -21.87 -13.06
C PRO A 91 3.12 -22.85 -13.11
N LEU A 92 2.16 -22.59 -13.99
CA LEU A 92 1.09 -23.50 -14.35
C LEU A 92 1.74 -24.79 -14.88
N VAL A 93 1.91 -25.79 -14.02
CA VAL A 93 2.31 -27.13 -14.45
C VAL A 93 1.12 -27.74 -15.17
N SER A 94 1.24 -27.83 -16.49
CA SER A 94 0.31 -28.50 -17.39
C SER A 94 0.01 -29.92 -16.89
N PRO A 95 -1.26 -30.31 -16.70
CA PRO A 95 -1.58 -31.71 -16.47
C PRO A 95 -1.51 -32.45 -17.81
N SER A 96 -0.41 -33.20 -17.98
CA SER A 96 -0.28 -34.28 -18.93
C SER A 96 -1.46 -35.25 -18.77
N LEU A 97 -2.22 -35.44 -19.85
CA LEU A 97 -3.35 -36.36 -19.94
C LEU A 97 -2.81 -37.80 -20.04
N ALA A 98 -2.55 -38.44 -18.90
CA ALA A 98 -2.28 -39.87 -18.86
C ALA A 98 -3.61 -40.63 -18.95
N THR A 99 -3.79 -41.36 -20.04
CA THR A 99 -4.85 -42.35 -20.24
C THR A 99 -4.78 -43.47 -19.20
N PRO A 100 -5.92 -43.97 -18.68
CA PRO A 100 -5.99 -45.32 -18.18
C PRO A 100 -6.66 -46.23 -19.23
N HIS A 101 -5.91 -47.27 -19.58
CA HIS A 101 -6.35 -48.50 -20.23
C HIS A 101 -7.18 -49.31 -19.23
N ILE A 102 -8.41 -49.71 -19.59
CA ILE A 102 -9.04 -51.02 -19.31
C ILE A 102 -9.96 -51.34 -20.48
#